data_AF-A0A914RV18-F1
#
_entry.id   AF-A0A914RV18-F1
#
_cell.length_a   1.000
_cell.length_b   1.000
_cell.length_c   1.000
_cell.angle_alpha   90.00
_cell.angle_beta   90.00
_cell.angle_gamma   90.00
#
_symmetry.space_group_name_H-M   'P 1'
#
loop_
_entity.id
_entity.type
_entity.pdbx_description
1 polymer ?
#
loop_
_entity_poly.entity_id
_entity_poly.type
_entity_poly.pdbx_seq_one_letter_code
_entity_poly.pdbx_strand_id
1 'polypeptide(L)'
;MFSLVNCILRFQVDTEFHLHKISEEVHNARKAEILYALLKMGAELSREEEDFLSNYSKIPSANFELTSEQKICNESLLNVILGDDYYVNK
;
A
#
# COMPACT_ATOMS: atom_id res chain seq x y z
N MET A 1 8.03 -24.19 38.47
CA MET A 1 6.90 -23.38 37.99
C MET A 1 7.30 -22.22 37.08
N PHE A 2 8.50 -21.63 37.21
CA PHE A 2 8.99 -20.51 36.36
C PHE A 2 9.28 -20.83 34.88
N SER A 3 9.42 -22.11 34.51
CA SER A 3 9.79 -22.52 33.15
C SER A 3 8.65 -22.30 32.12
N LEU A 4 7.40 -22.58 32.50
CA LEU A 4 6.27 -22.49 31.57
C LEU A 4 5.94 -21.04 31.19
N VAL A 5 6.03 -20.12 32.16
CA VAL A 5 5.75 -18.69 31.95
C VAL A 5 6.75 -18.08 30.98
N ASN A 6 8.05 -18.41 31.10
CA ASN A 6 9.08 -17.93 30.18
C ASN A 6 8.90 -18.47 28.76
N CYS A 7 8.46 -19.73 28.60
CA CYS A 7 8.16 -20.26 27.28
C CYS A 7 7.00 -19.50 26.62
N ILE A 8 5.92 -19.25 27.34
CA ILE A 8 4.74 -18.54 26.82
C ILE A 8 5.11 -17.11 26.40
N LEU A 9 5.86 -16.38 27.23
CA LEU A 9 6.31 -15.02 26.91
C LEU A 9 7.20 -14.98 25.66
N ARG A 10 8.10 -15.97 25.50
CA ARG A 10 8.95 -16.07 24.31
C ARG A 10 8.13 -16.33 23.04
N PHE A 11 7.15 -17.23 23.09
CA PHE A 11 6.25 -17.45 21.95
C PHE A 11 5.43 -16.22 21.58
N GLN A 12 5.01 -15.42 22.57
CA GLN A 12 4.28 -14.17 22.32
C GLN A 12 5.15 -13.13 21.62
N VAL A 13 6.38 -12.92 22.08
CA VAL A 13 7.35 -11.99 21.46
C VAL A 13 7.71 -12.43 20.05
N ASP A 14 7.98 -13.73 19.85
CA ASP A 14 8.28 -14.27 18.53
C ASP A 14 7.09 -14.07 17.58
N THR A 15 5.86 -14.31 18.06
CA THR A 15 4.63 -14.11 17.27
C THR A 15 4.41 -12.65 16.90
N GLU A 16 4.57 -11.73 17.85
CA GLU A 16 4.43 -10.29 17.61
C GLU A 16 5.48 -9.80 16.61
N PHE A 17 6.73 -10.24 16.74
CA PHE A 17 7.80 -9.96 15.79
C PHE A 17 7.46 -10.48 14.38
N HIS A 18 6.96 -11.71 14.28
CA HIS A 18 6.55 -12.29 13.00
C HIS A 18 5.39 -11.51 12.37
N LEU A 19 4.39 -11.11 13.15
CA LEU A 19 3.26 -10.30 12.66
C LEU A 19 3.73 -8.93 12.17
N HIS A 20 4.62 -8.27 12.92
CA HIS A 20 5.19 -6.98 12.51
C HIS A 20 5.96 -7.12 11.19
N LYS A 21 6.79 -8.16 11.08
CA LYS A 21 7.53 -8.45 9.84
C LYS A 21 6.60 -8.72 8.66
N ILE A 22 5.53 -9.50 8.84
CA ILE A 22 4.52 -9.73 7.80
C ILE A 22 3.87 -8.41 7.39
N SER A 23 3.51 -7.56 8.36
CA SER A 23 2.92 -6.25 8.09
C SER A 23 3.86 -5.36 7.28
N GLU A 24 5.14 -5.33 7.64
CA GLU A 24 6.16 -4.55 6.92
C GLU A 24 6.38 -5.08 5.50
N GLU A 25 6.45 -6.40 5.32
CA GLU A 25 6.58 -7.02 4.00
C GLU A 25 5.37 -6.73 3.11
N VAL A 26 4.16 -6.79 3.66
CA VAL A 26 2.92 -6.45 2.94
C VAL A 26 2.90 -4.97 2.57
N HIS A 27 3.26 -4.09 3.48
CA HIS A 27 3.35 -2.66 3.22
C HIS A 27 4.36 -2.36 2.09
N ASN A 28 5.56 -2.94 2.17
CA ASN A 28 6.60 -2.74 1.16
C ASN A 28 6.19 -3.30 -0.21
N ALA A 29 5.50 -4.46 -0.24
CA ALA A 29 4.95 -4.99 -1.48
C ALA A 29 3.91 -4.05 -2.10
N ARG A 30 2.96 -3.53 -1.32
CA ARG A 30 1.97 -2.56 -1.80
C ARG A 30 2.60 -1.26 -2.28
N LYS A 31 3.60 -0.75 -1.56
CA LYS A 31 4.34 0.44 -1.99
C LYS A 31 5.02 0.22 -3.34
N ALA A 32 5.70 -0.91 -3.51
CA ALA A 32 6.35 -1.24 -4.78
C ALA A 32 5.31 -1.33 -5.93
N GLU A 33 4.19 -2.03 -5.73
CA GLU A 33 3.10 -2.11 -6.72
C GLU A 33 2.65 -0.74 -7.21
N ILE A 34 2.42 0.20 -6.29
CA ILE A 34 1.98 1.56 -6.62
C ILE A 34 3.06 2.33 -7.39
N LEU A 35 4.32 2.27 -6.95
CA LEU A 35 5.42 2.97 -7.62
C LEU A 35 5.68 2.43 -9.03
N TYR A 36 5.57 1.11 -9.24
CA TYR A 36 5.64 0.53 -10.58
C TYR A 36 4.48 0.96 -11.47
N ALA A 37 3.26 1.08 -10.92
CA ALA A 37 2.11 1.60 -11.65
C ALA A 37 2.33 3.06 -12.07
N LEU A 38 2.86 3.91 -11.17
CA LEU A 38 3.22 5.30 -11.46
C LEU A 38 4.24 5.41 -12.59
N LEU A 39 5.31 4.61 -12.54
CA LEU A 39 6.30 4.53 -13.63
C LEU A 39 5.67 4.11 -14.96
N LYS A 40 4.75 3.13 -14.95
CA LYS A 40 4.04 2.69 -16.16
C LYS A 40 3.15 3.79 -16.74
N MET A 41 2.59 4.66 -15.90
CA MET A 41 1.81 5.84 -16.31
C MET A 41 2.69 7.03 -16.74
N GLY A 42 4.02 6.92 -16.64
CA GLY A 42 4.96 7.99 -17.01
C GLY A 42 5.11 9.09 -15.95
N ALA A 43 4.69 8.84 -14.71
CA ALA A 43 4.93 9.75 -13.61
C ALA A 43 6.41 9.72 -13.18
N GLU A 44 6.94 10.88 -12.82
CA GLU A 44 8.27 10.97 -12.20
C GLU A 44 8.20 10.51 -10.74
N LEU A 45 9.21 9.76 -10.31
CA LEU A 45 9.39 9.37 -8.93
C LEU A 45 10.40 10.30 -8.24
N SER A 46 10.24 10.48 -6.94
CA SER A 46 11.26 11.12 -6.10
C SER A 46 12.50 10.21 -5.97
N ARG A 47 13.65 10.80 -5.61
CA ARG A 47 14.90 10.06 -5.39
C ARG A 47 14.72 8.95 -4.36
N GLU A 48 13.98 9.23 -3.29
CA GLU A 48 13.69 8.27 -2.22
C GLU A 48 12.86 7.08 -2.70
N GLU A 49 11.97 7.29 -3.67
CA GLU A 49 11.14 6.24 -4.27
C GLU A 49 11.93 5.39 -5.27
N GLU A 50 12.82 6.01 -6.05
CA GLU A 50 13.77 5.30 -6.91
C GLU A 50 14.74 4.45 -6.09
N ASP A 51 15.30 5.03 -5.03
CA ASP A 51 16.16 4.33 -4.07
C ASP A 51 15.40 3.18 -3.40
N PHE A 52 14.13 3.37 -3.03
CA PHE A 52 13.31 2.29 -2.50
C PHE A 52 13.13 1.15 -3.51
N LEU A 53 12.77 1.46 -4.76
CA LEU A 53 12.56 0.45 -5.81
C LEU A 53 13.85 -0.29 -6.17
N SER A 54 14.99 0.40 -6.22
CA SER A 54 16.29 -0.22 -6.51
C SER A 54 16.73 -1.20 -5.43
N ASN A 55 16.38 -0.91 -4.17
CA ASN A 55 16.65 -1.80 -3.03
C ASN A 55 15.59 -2.90 -2.85
N TYR A 56 14.41 -2.75 -3.45
CA TYR A 56 13.34 -3.72 -3.33
C TYR A 56 13.57 -4.91 -4.29
N SER A 57 14.10 -6.01 -3.74
CA SER A 57 14.51 -7.19 -4.52
C SER A 57 13.37 -8.08 -4.99
N LYS A 58 12.15 -7.90 -4.47
CA LYS A 58 10.98 -8.69 -4.87
C LYS A 58 10.33 -8.03 -6.08
N ILE A 59 10.28 -8.76 -7.19
CA ILE A 59 9.48 -8.33 -8.35
C ILE A 59 8.00 -8.37 -7.91
N PRO A 60 7.22 -7.28 -8.09
CA PRO A 60 5.80 -7.31 -7.78
C PRO A 60 5.13 -8.43 -8.59
N SER A 61 4.34 -9.25 -7.93
CA SER A 61 3.56 -10.31 -8.60
C SER A 61 2.37 -9.76 -9.39
N ALA A 62 2.01 -8.48 -9.17
CA ALA A 62 0.94 -7.80 -9.90
C ALA A 62 1.40 -7.44 -11.32
N ASN A 63 0.85 -8.12 -12.32
CA ASN A 63 0.91 -7.68 -13.71
C ASN A 63 -0.01 -6.46 -13.86
N PHE A 64 0.55 -5.27 -13.74
CA PHE A 64 -0.19 -4.04 -13.96
C PHE A 64 -0.38 -3.81 -15.45
N GLU A 65 -1.57 -4.14 -15.97
CA GLU A 65 -1.99 -3.82 -17.33
C GLU A 65 -2.77 -2.51 -17.31
N LEU A 66 -2.24 -1.48 -17.97
CA LEU A 66 -2.98 -0.23 -18.17
C LEU A 66 -4.17 -0.55 -19.07
N THR A 67 -5.39 -0.48 -18.54
CA THR A 67 -6.60 -0.56 -19.37
C THR A 67 -6.54 0.57 -20.38
N SER A 68 -6.77 0.26 -21.66
CA SER A 68 -6.85 1.26 -22.72
C SER A 68 -7.77 2.41 -22.30
N GLU A 69 -7.38 3.63 -22.64
CA GLU A 69 -8.03 4.88 -22.24
C GLU A 69 -9.56 4.83 -22.46
N GLN A 70 -10.31 4.37 -21.45
CA GLN A 70 -11.69 4.76 -21.32
C GLN A 70 -11.66 6.18 -20.80
N LYS A 71 -11.54 7.08 -21.77
CA LYS A 71 -11.84 8.50 -21.73
C LYS A 71 -13.21 8.71 -21.10
N ILE A 72 -13.30 8.57 -19.78
CA ILE A 72 -14.38 8.97 -18.88
C ILE A 72 -13.75 8.89 -17.48
N CYS A 73 -12.93 9.90 -17.15
CA CYS A 73 -12.93 10.37 -15.77
C CYS A 73 -14.30 11.04 -15.62
N ASN A 74 -15.32 10.25 -15.25
CA ASN A 74 -16.66 10.77 -15.00
C ASN A 74 -16.54 11.70 -13.79
N GLU A 75 -16.39 13.00 -14.03
CA GLU A 75 -16.60 14.06 -13.03
C GLU A 75 -17.95 13.88 -12.31
N SER A 76 -18.89 13.15 -12.91
CA SER A 76 -20.16 12.71 -12.30
C SER A 76 -20.02 11.86 -11.04
N LEU A 77 -18.93 11.08 -10.84
CA LEU A 77 -18.75 10.29 -9.61
C LEU A 77 -18.18 11.11 -8.44
N LEU A 78 -17.44 12.20 -8.74
CA LEU A 78 -16.96 13.12 -7.70
C LEU A 78 -18.11 13.95 -7.11
N ASN A 79 -19.18 14.21 -7.89
CA ASN A 79 -20.34 14.96 -7.42
C ASN A 79 -21.25 14.17 -6.47
N VAL A 80 -21.17 12.83 -6.45
CA VAL A 80 -21.91 11.98 -5.50
C VAL A 80 -21.18 11.90 -4.15
N ILE A 81 -19.84 12.02 -4.14
CA ILE A 81 -19.03 11.89 -2.92
C ILE A 81 -18.79 13.24 -2.25
N LEU A 82 -18.72 14.34 -3.03
CA LEU A 82 -18.49 15.70 -2.52
C LEU A 82 -19.76 16.58 -2.51
N GLY A 83 -20.91 16.05 -2.96
CA GLY A 83 -22.16 16.79 -3.10
C GLY A 83 -23.02 16.91 -1.83
N ASP A 84 -22.72 16.16 -0.77
CA ASP A 84 -23.55 16.13 0.44
C ASP A 84 -23.15 17.17 1.52
N ASP A 85 -22.17 18.05 1.27
CA ASP A 85 -21.68 19.01 2.27
C ASP A 85 -21.78 20.50 1.88
N TYR A 86 -22.60 20.86 0.88
CA TYR A 86 -22.92 22.27 0.63
C TYR A 86 -24.39 22.46 0.25
N TYR A 87 -25.24 22.79 1.21
CA TYR A 87 -25.99 24.06 1.23
C TYR A 87 -26.65 24.28 2.61
N VAL A 88 -26.04 25.18 3.36
CA VAL A 88 -26.59 25.87 4.53
C VAL A 88 -27.61 26.92 4.07
N ASN A 89 -28.76 26.94 4.76
CA ASN A 89 -29.75 28.03 4.91
C ASN A 89 -30.30 28.75 3.67
N LYS A 90 -31.60 28.56 3.42
CA LYS A 90 -32.52 29.71 3.35
C LYS A 90 -33.89 29.37 3.91
#